data_AF-A0A5E5PYX3-F1
#
_entry.id   AF-A0A5E5PYX3-F1
#
_cell.length_a   1.000
_cell.length_b   1.000
_cell.length_c   1.000
_cell.angle_alpha   90.00
_cell.angle_beta   90.00
_cell.angle_gamma   90.00
#
_symmetry.space_group_name_H-M   'P 1'
#
loop_
_entity.id
_entity.type
_entity.pdbx_description
1 polymer ?
#
loop_
_entity_poly.entity_id
_entity_poly.type
_entity_poly.pdbx_seq_one_letter_code
_entity_poly.pdbx_strand_id
1 'polypeptide(L)'
;MISLELYQQIYAYDTGNNLTNLSHQAKSNAWQQTISIHTSNNHGTENNKQNNFDANGNLLHLDNIANLDWYYNNTLNKLTKADKPNTTQYYVYDYQGKRVRTVTKSNHQVQSQRDYLPALDISINQTKQQSTILHIGTHILSKSSENNTQPPHQTRYQLNSHLQSNTLELDNKAQTLSYEHYYPYGGTAIIAGKDKTQVQQKRYRYTGKERDDSSGLCYYGARYLAPWLARWISPDSAGAVDGLDLYVYVDNNPLKYIDPTGHVKVIPADINLANYEIDVLSPIEGTYQNNNLFHFPESYERLENIVRTYPANKLNLLNANTKFSIISDDSSNRESIIQAHTRPSYDSFKNTMNFSIGELVFNSNFKDEDISLRSGLNATEVTSYQYLGMTKIAGALNMLPKTMLRQSITNPSTNEAIEIYLADRNYPKFYRNFLIKSDNGRSSLRITNTFSLKVASVEFEAIDNNIRLHLKPKMPLISADEPLPPRGDMYEYFAPDSRLAKIRRQTDHCAIL
;
A
#
# COMPACT_ATOMS: atom_id res chain seq x y z
N MET A 1 16.34 30.23 28.17
CA MET A 1 15.13 30.57 27.40
C MET A 1 15.41 30.11 25.97
N ILE A 2 14.78 29.04 25.49
CA ILE A 2 14.94 28.61 24.09
C ILE A 2 14.11 29.58 23.27
N SER A 3 14.74 30.55 22.60
CA SER A 3 14.03 31.40 21.66
C SER A 3 13.74 30.56 20.43
N LEU A 4 12.46 30.42 20.09
CA LEU A 4 12.10 29.97 18.74
C LEU A 4 12.62 31.01 17.75
N GLU A 5 13.14 30.56 16.63
CA GLU A 5 13.60 31.42 15.56
C GLU A 5 13.26 30.82 14.20
N LEU A 6 13.30 31.68 13.18
CA LEU A 6 13.16 31.26 11.80
C LEU A 6 14.51 30.71 11.31
N TYR A 7 14.44 29.70 10.45
CA TYR A 7 15.58 29.17 9.74
C TYR A 7 15.29 29.10 8.24
N GLN A 8 16.35 29.04 7.44
CA GLN A 8 16.31 28.72 6.02
C GLN A 8 17.26 27.54 5.74
N GLN A 9 16.79 26.56 4.98
CA GLN A 9 17.63 25.46 4.48
C GLN A 9 17.72 25.50 2.96
N ILE A 10 18.93 25.34 2.44
CA ILE A 10 19.24 25.28 1.01
C ILE A 10 19.81 23.89 0.74
N TYR A 11 19.25 23.22 -0.27
CA TYR A 11 19.60 21.87 -0.69
C TYR A 11 20.18 21.91 -2.09
N ALA A 12 21.38 21.36 -2.29
CA ALA A 12 22.03 21.27 -3.59
C ALA A 12 22.12 19.80 -4.03
N TYR A 13 21.74 19.52 -5.27
CA TYR A 13 21.71 18.17 -5.84
C TYR A 13 22.66 18.09 -7.04
N ASP A 14 23.22 16.90 -7.29
CA ASP A 14 23.94 16.62 -8.53
C ASP A 14 22.99 16.22 -9.67
N THR A 15 23.54 15.93 -10.86
CA THR A 15 22.76 15.50 -12.03
C THR A 15 22.17 14.09 -11.90
N GLY A 16 22.60 13.33 -10.89
CA GLY A 16 22.08 12.00 -10.56
C GLY A 16 20.98 12.03 -9.50
N ASN A 17 20.49 13.22 -9.13
CA ASN A 17 19.51 13.48 -8.06
C ASN A 17 20.03 13.20 -6.64
N ASN A 18 21.33 13.10 -6.43
CA ASN A 18 21.89 12.97 -5.08
C ASN A 18 21.98 14.33 -4.39
N LEU A 19 21.51 14.41 -3.14
CA LEU A 19 21.83 15.56 -2.28
C LEU A 19 23.35 15.59 -2.04
N THR A 20 24.01 16.70 -2.37
CA THR A 20 25.46 16.88 -2.19
C THR A 20 25.78 17.88 -1.09
N ASN A 21 24.91 18.89 -0.87
CA ASN A 21 25.10 19.88 0.18
C ASN A 21 23.76 20.29 0.80
N LEU A 22 23.74 20.38 2.13
CA LEU A 22 22.68 20.98 2.93
C LEU A 22 23.26 22.13 3.74
N SER A 23 22.78 23.35 3.48
CA SER A 23 23.13 24.54 4.26
C SER A 23 21.94 24.97 5.11
N HIS A 24 22.15 25.19 6.40
CA HIS A 24 21.17 25.74 7.33
C HIS A 24 21.62 27.12 7.81
N GLN A 25 20.70 28.07 7.78
CA GLN A 25 20.91 29.43 8.24
C GLN A 25 19.81 29.82 9.22
N ALA A 26 20.21 30.18 10.44
CA ALA A 26 19.35 30.79 11.45
C ALA A 26 20.12 31.92 12.15
N LYS A 27 19.44 32.76 12.92
CA LYS A 27 20.10 33.88 13.60
C LYS A 27 21.04 33.40 14.72
N SER A 28 20.71 32.30 15.39
CA SER A 28 21.54 31.75 16.47
C SER A 28 22.73 30.95 15.97
N ASN A 29 22.59 30.22 14.85
CA ASN A 29 23.62 29.35 14.33
C ASN A 29 23.44 29.09 12.83
N ALA A 30 24.55 28.92 12.12
CA ALA A 30 24.58 28.49 10.73
C ALA A 30 25.53 27.30 10.59
N TRP A 31 25.14 26.32 9.79
CA TRP A 31 25.95 25.12 9.55
C TRP A 31 25.75 24.61 8.14
N GLN A 32 26.72 23.83 7.66
CA GLN A 32 26.65 23.13 6.38
C GLN A 32 27.04 21.68 6.57
N GLN A 33 26.38 20.81 5.80
CA GLN A 33 26.65 19.39 5.73
C GLN A 33 26.89 19.03 4.27
N THR A 34 28.03 18.40 4.01
CA THR A 34 28.36 17.85 2.69
C THR A 34 28.10 16.35 2.72
N ILE A 35 27.38 15.85 1.72
CA ILE A 35 27.23 14.42 1.49
C ILE A 35 28.23 14.04 0.40
N SER A 36 29.14 13.12 0.73
CA SER A 36 30.13 12.61 -0.20
C SER A 36 29.49 11.54 -1.08
N ILE A 37 29.26 11.86 -2.35
CA ILE A 37 28.73 10.93 -3.35
C ILE A 37 29.89 10.21 -4.03
N HIS A 38 29.77 8.90 -4.20
CA HIS A 38 30.76 8.10 -4.91
C HIS A 38 30.81 8.48 -6.40
N THR A 39 31.97 8.38 -7.03
CA THR A 39 32.17 8.90 -8.40
C THR A 39 31.52 8.07 -9.51
N SER A 40 31.10 6.84 -9.21
CA SER A 40 30.59 5.87 -10.20
C SER A 40 29.23 5.26 -9.88
N ASN A 41 28.59 5.66 -8.78
CA ASN A 41 27.27 5.19 -8.37
C ASN A 41 26.61 6.21 -7.42
N ASN A 42 25.37 5.95 -6.99
CA ASN A 42 24.59 6.85 -6.13
C ASN A 42 24.83 6.63 -4.62
N HIS A 43 25.86 5.88 -4.24
CA HIS A 43 26.21 5.73 -2.83
C HIS A 43 26.64 7.08 -2.26
N GLY A 44 26.01 7.49 -1.16
CA GLY A 44 26.31 8.78 -0.53
C GLY A 44 26.13 8.73 0.97
N THR A 45 27.09 9.30 1.69
CA THR A 45 27.12 9.36 3.15
C THR A 45 28.00 10.54 3.61
N GLU A 46 28.18 10.75 4.91
CA GLU A 46 28.90 11.92 5.46
C GLU A 46 30.41 11.94 5.11
N ASN A 47 30.96 10.85 4.56
CA ASN A 47 32.37 10.74 4.19
C ASN A 47 32.56 9.86 2.94
N ASN A 48 33.74 9.93 2.31
CA ASN A 48 34.04 9.23 1.06
C ASN A 48 34.89 7.95 1.27
N LYS A 49 34.70 7.23 2.38
CA LYS A 49 35.41 5.97 2.61
C LYS A 49 34.87 4.88 1.68
N GLN A 50 35.78 4.15 1.05
CA GLN A 50 35.45 3.12 0.05
C GLN A 50 34.63 1.94 0.63
N ASN A 51 34.72 1.71 1.94
CA ASN A 51 34.08 0.58 2.63
C ASN A 51 32.80 0.99 3.38
N ASN A 52 32.16 2.09 3.00
CA ASN A 52 30.92 2.53 3.63
C ASN A 52 29.72 1.64 3.28
N PHE A 53 29.80 0.91 2.18
CA PHE A 53 28.71 0.07 1.68
C PHE A 53 29.19 -1.36 1.43
N ASP A 54 28.31 -2.34 1.60
CA ASP A 54 28.57 -3.71 1.19
C ASP A 54 28.43 -3.88 -0.34
N ALA A 55 28.69 -5.09 -0.83
CA ALA A 55 28.59 -5.41 -2.26
C ALA A 55 27.16 -5.30 -2.83
N ASN A 56 26.14 -5.33 -1.97
CA ASN A 56 24.74 -5.14 -2.34
C ASN A 56 24.29 -3.67 -2.24
N GLY A 57 25.18 -2.76 -1.82
CA GLY A 57 24.89 -1.34 -1.68
C GLY A 57 24.23 -0.97 -0.36
N ASN A 58 24.27 -1.81 0.68
CA ASN A 58 23.76 -1.44 2.01
C ASN A 58 24.81 -0.68 2.82
N LEU A 59 24.42 0.39 3.51
CA LEU A 59 25.32 1.18 4.35
C LEU A 59 25.78 0.37 5.57
N LEU A 60 27.09 0.34 5.82
CA LEU A 60 27.73 -0.43 6.89
C LEU A 60 28.01 0.40 8.16
N HIS A 61 28.10 1.72 8.02
CA HIS A 61 28.50 2.60 9.11
C HIS A 61 27.63 3.86 9.14
N LEU A 62 27.04 4.13 10.31
CA LEU A 62 26.47 5.44 10.65
C LEU A 62 27.52 6.21 11.44
N ASP A 63 28.01 7.32 10.88
CA ASP A 63 29.17 8.03 11.44
C ASP A 63 28.92 8.46 12.90
N ASN A 64 29.81 8.04 13.81
CA ASN A 64 29.71 8.24 15.26
C ASN A 64 28.45 7.69 15.95
N ILE A 65 27.62 6.90 15.26
CA ILE A 65 26.38 6.34 15.80
C ILE A 65 26.53 4.83 15.99
N ALA A 66 26.77 4.09 14.91
CA ALA A 66 26.78 2.63 14.96
C ALA A 66 27.35 1.96 13.71
N ASN A 67 27.74 0.69 13.87
CA ASN A 67 27.97 -0.23 12.77
C ASN A 67 26.71 -1.03 12.46
N LEU A 68 26.45 -1.28 11.18
CA LEU A 68 25.29 -1.97 10.66
C LEU A 68 25.71 -3.29 10.00
N ASP A 69 24.95 -4.34 10.28
CA ASP A 69 25.07 -5.62 9.59
C ASP A 69 23.73 -5.98 8.95
N TRP A 70 23.78 -6.63 7.80
CA TRP A 70 22.62 -6.90 6.96
C TRP A 70 22.40 -8.40 6.76
N TYR A 71 21.15 -8.79 6.54
CA TYR A 71 20.82 -10.12 6.01
C TYR A 71 21.03 -10.16 4.49
N TYR A 72 21.07 -11.37 3.92
CA TYR A 72 21.27 -11.58 2.48
C TYR A 72 20.19 -10.94 1.60
N ASN A 73 19.02 -10.64 2.15
CA ASN A 73 17.89 -10.01 1.47
C ASN A 73 17.84 -8.48 1.69
N ASN A 74 18.96 -7.85 2.06
CA ASN A 74 19.07 -6.40 2.30
C ASN A 74 18.17 -5.85 3.42
N THR A 75 17.72 -6.70 4.35
CA THR A 75 17.08 -6.24 5.59
C THR A 75 18.12 -6.05 6.70
N LEU A 76 17.99 -4.98 7.50
CA LEU A 76 18.96 -4.67 8.55
C LEU A 76 18.93 -5.75 9.64
N ASN A 77 20.02 -6.47 9.87
CA ASN A 77 20.10 -7.57 10.83
C ASN A 77 20.36 -7.07 12.25
N LYS A 78 21.45 -6.33 12.43
CA LYS A 78 21.84 -5.81 13.74
C LYS A 78 22.57 -4.48 13.62
N LEU A 79 22.57 -3.76 14.73
CA LEU A 79 23.23 -2.49 14.92
C LEU A 79 24.07 -2.55 16.18
N THR A 80 25.36 -2.25 16.08
CA THR A 80 26.28 -2.19 17.24
C THR A 80 26.68 -0.74 17.49
N LYS A 81 26.37 -0.23 18.68
CA LYS A 81 26.59 1.19 19.00
C LYS A 81 28.07 1.56 19.04
N ALA A 82 28.42 2.71 18.49
CA ALA A 82 29.79 3.22 18.51
C ALA A 82 30.23 3.63 19.93
N ASP A 83 29.35 4.25 20.70
CA ASP A 83 29.61 4.70 22.08
C ASP A 83 29.54 3.56 23.12
N LYS A 84 28.90 2.44 22.76
CA LYS A 84 28.67 1.28 23.61
C LYS A 84 28.84 -0.01 22.79
N PRO A 85 30.08 -0.40 22.46
CA PRO A 85 30.34 -1.51 21.53
C PRO A 85 29.87 -2.87 22.05
N ASN A 86 29.64 -3.01 23.35
CA ASN A 86 29.04 -4.20 23.96
C ASN A 86 27.50 -4.24 23.85
N THR A 87 26.89 -3.22 23.26
CA THR A 87 25.46 -3.06 23.13
C THR A 87 25.05 -3.18 21.67
N THR A 88 24.28 -4.22 21.38
CA THR A 88 23.80 -4.55 20.04
C THR A 88 22.29 -4.61 20.04
N GLN A 89 21.66 -3.95 19.06
CA GLN A 89 20.25 -4.11 18.76
C GLN A 89 20.08 -5.04 17.56
N TYR A 90 19.25 -6.06 17.72
CA TYR A 90 18.88 -7.01 16.68
C TYR A 90 17.49 -6.70 16.16
N TYR A 91 17.29 -6.95 14.87
CA TYR A 91 16.03 -6.78 14.17
C TYR A 91 15.63 -8.12 13.56
N VAL A 92 14.38 -8.52 13.81
CA VAL A 92 13.83 -9.80 13.36
C VAL A 92 12.62 -9.50 12.49
N TYR A 93 12.57 -10.15 11.33
CA TYR A 93 11.53 -9.98 10.32
C TYR A 93 10.78 -11.29 10.13
N ASP A 94 9.52 -11.21 9.72
CA ASP A 94 8.79 -12.38 9.24
C ASP A 94 9.21 -12.75 7.81
N TYR A 95 8.60 -13.80 7.26
CA TYR A 95 8.89 -14.28 5.91
C TYR A 95 8.53 -13.27 4.81
N GLN A 96 7.79 -12.21 5.15
CA GLN A 96 7.36 -11.15 4.23
C GLN A 96 8.26 -9.91 4.34
N GLY A 97 9.31 -9.95 5.18
CA GLY A 97 10.22 -8.82 5.36
C GLY A 97 9.72 -7.75 6.34
N LYS A 98 8.61 -7.98 7.06
CA LYS A 98 8.11 -7.03 8.06
C LYS A 98 8.80 -7.25 9.40
N ARG A 99 9.25 -6.17 10.03
CA ARG A 99 9.85 -6.21 11.36
C ARG A 99 8.81 -6.67 12.39
N VAL A 100 9.03 -7.84 12.97
CA VAL A 100 8.18 -8.45 14.00
C VAL A 100 8.79 -8.36 15.39
N ARG A 101 10.10 -8.12 15.50
CA ARG A 101 10.76 -7.97 16.80
C ARG A 101 12.03 -7.13 16.74
N THR A 102 12.28 -6.39 17.81
CA THR A 102 13.61 -5.82 18.12
C THR A 102 14.09 -6.29 19.48
N VAL A 103 15.40 -6.53 19.61
CA VAL A 103 16.02 -6.97 20.88
C VAL A 103 17.31 -6.21 21.09
N THR A 104 17.43 -5.50 22.21
CA THR A 104 18.69 -4.87 22.62
C THR A 104 19.38 -5.75 23.64
N LYS A 105 20.62 -6.15 23.35
CA LYS A 105 21.49 -6.87 24.29
C LYS A 105 22.66 -5.99 24.69
N SER A 106 23.05 -6.05 25.97
CA SER A 106 24.30 -5.48 26.47
C SER A 106 25.06 -6.56 27.22
N ASN A 107 26.34 -6.75 26.93
CA ASN A 107 27.15 -7.85 27.48
C ASN A 107 26.47 -9.22 27.31
N HIS A 108 25.91 -9.47 26.12
CA HIS A 108 25.13 -10.67 25.77
C HIS A 108 23.84 -10.92 26.57
N GLN A 109 23.47 -10.02 27.49
CA GLN A 109 22.21 -10.10 28.24
C GLN A 109 21.15 -9.20 27.62
N VAL A 110 19.92 -9.71 27.49
CA VAL A 110 18.77 -8.98 26.92
C VAL A 110 18.37 -7.83 27.85
N GLN A 111 18.54 -6.59 27.41
CA GLN A 111 18.14 -5.41 28.17
C GLN A 111 16.70 -4.99 27.89
N SER A 112 16.31 -5.08 26.61
CA SER A 112 14.95 -4.80 26.18
C SER A 112 14.55 -5.60 24.95
N GLN A 113 13.27 -5.87 24.83
CA GLN A 113 12.65 -6.50 23.68
C GLN A 113 11.37 -5.75 23.30
N ARG A 114 11.06 -5.69 22.01
CA ARG A 114 9.76 -5.28 21.51
C ARG A 114 9.25 -6.29 20.49
N ASP A 115 8.00 -6.68 20.65
CA ASP A 115 7.25 -7.54 19.73
C ASP A 115 6.18 -6.71 19.03
N TYR A 116 6.13 -6.81 17.70
CA TYR A 116 5.20 -6.10 16.85
C TYR A 116 4.14 -7.07 16.33
N LEU A 117 2.91 -6.92 16.82
CA LEU A 117 1.74 -7.71 16.43
C LEU A 117 0.76 -6.83 15.65
N PRO A 118 -0.24 -7.41 14.97
CA PRO A 118 -1.32 -6.63 14.38
C PRO A 118 -2.00 -5.73 15.43
N ALA A 119 -1.88 -4.40 15.24
CA ALA A 119 -2.43 -3.36 16.12
C ALA A 119 -1.90 -3.33 17.56
N LEU A 120 -0.89 -4.12 17.91
CA LEU A 120 -0.40 -4.24 19.29
C LEU A 120 1.11 -4.36 19.33
N ASP A 121 1.77 -3.54 20.14
CA ASP A 121 3.18 -3.71 20.47
C ASP A 121 3.34 -4.12 21.93
N ILE A 122 4.17 -5.12 22.19
CA ILE A 122 4.54 -5.53 23.55
C ILE A 122 6.00 -5.17 23.75
N SER A 123 6.30 -4.41 24.81
CA SER A 123 7.66 -4.00 25.14
C SER A 123 8.03 -4.50 26.52
N ILE A 124 9.23 -5.07 26.64
CA ILE A 124 9.77 -5.55 27.89
C ILE A 124 11.12 -4.85 28.07
N ASN A 125 11.32 -4.21 29.22
CA ASN A 125 12.61 -3.64 29.59
C ASN A 125 12.95 -4.15 30.99
N GLN A 126 14.14 -4.74 31.16
CA GLN A 126 14.58 -5.30 32.44
C GLN A 126 14.54 -4.29 33.59
N THR A 127 14.77 -3.01 33.30
CA THR A 127 14.77 -1.92 34.30
C THR A 127 13.41 -1.24 34.48
N LYS A 128 12.50 -1.32 33.49
CA LYS A 128 11.22 -0.57 33.47
C LYS A 128 9.97 -1.44 33.45
N GLN A 129 10.11 -2.76 33.68
CA GLN A 129 9.03 -3.75 33.60
C GLN A 129 8.37 -3.83 32.20
N GLN A 130 7.30 -4.61 32.09
CA GLN A 130 6.55 -4.81 30.84
C GLN A 130 5.57 -3.65 30.59
N SER A 131 5.51 -3.19 29.34
CA SER A 131 4.48 -2.30 28.82
C SER A 131 3.82 -2.89 27.58
N THR A 132 2.52 -2.64 27.44
CA THR A 132 1.71 -3.07 26.31
C THR A 132 1.10 -1.84 25.66
N ILE A 133 1.21 -1.72 24.34
CA ILE A 133 0.76 -0.56 23.58
C ILE A 133 -0.22 -1.03 22.51
N LEU A 134 -1.48 -0.63 22.62
CA LEU A 134 -2.52 -0.90 21.65
C LEU A 134 -2.70 0.30 20.72
N HIS A 135 -2.70 0.06 19.42
CA HIS A 135 -2.85 1.06 18.36
C HIS A 135 -4.26 0.98 17.76
N ILE A 136 -5.04 2.06 17.88
CA ILE A 136 -6.40 2.18 17.36
C ILE A 136 -6.47 3.47 16.51
N GLY A 137 -6.25 3.36 15.20
CA GLY A 137 -6.10 4.53 14.33
C GLY A 137 -4.95 5.43 14.81
N THR A 138 -5.22 6.72 14.96
CA THR A 138 -4.29 7.71 15.56
C THR A 138 -4.26 7.69 17.10
N HIS A 139 -4.98 6.77 17.74
CA HIS A 139 -5.06 6.65 19.18
C HIS A 139 -4.13 5.54 19.66
N ILE A 140 -3.22 5.89 20.57
CA ILE A 140 -2.31 4.94 21.19
C ILE A 140 -2.69 4.79 22.66
N LEU A 141 -3.11 3.60 23.05
CA LEU A 141 -3.36 3.25 24.45
C LEU A 141 -2.15 2.49 24.99
N SER A 142 -1.41 3.12 25.89
CA SER A 142 -0.34 2.45 26.62
C SER A 142 -0.86 1.95 27.98
N LYS A 143 -0.55 0.68 28.27
CA LYS A 143 -0.71 0.06 29.59
C LYS A 143 0.67 -0.27 30.12
N SER A 144 1.00 0.19 31.32
CA SER A 144 2.21 -0.22 32.03
C SER A 144 1.85 -1.02 33.29
N SER A 145 2.71 -1.97 33.68
CA SER A 145 2.54 -2.77 34.91
C SER A 145 2.30 -1.90 36.15
N GLU A 146 1.43 -2.35 37.06
CA GLU A 146 0.87 -1.61 38.22
C GLU A 146 1.90 -1.10 39.25
N ASN A 147 3.18 -1.43 39.10
CA ASN A 147 4.25 -1.01 40.02
C ASN A 147 4.94 0.31 39.62
N ASN A 148 4.46 1.02 38.60
CA ASN A 148 4.97 2.34 38.20
C ASN A 148 4.12 3.48 38.77
N THR A 149 4.75 4.61 39.09
CA THR A 149 4.10 5.87 39.51
C THR A 149 3.31 6.58 38.39
N GLN A 150 3.26 6.01 37.19
CA GLN A 150 2.44 6.50 36.09
C GLN A 150 1.05 5.85 36.14
N PRO A 151 0.00 6.54 35.67
CA PRO A 151 -1.32 5.93 35.58
C PRO A 151 -1.23 4.60 34.79
N PRO A 152 -1.89 3.53 35.26
CA PRO A 152 -1.78 2.19 34.66
C PRO A 152 -2.19 2.18 33.19
N HIS A 153 -2.95 3.20 32.76
CA HIS A 153 -3.39 3.43 31.40
C HIS A 153 -3.16 4.89 31.00
N GLN A 154 -2.54 5.13 29.85
CA GLN A 154 -2.47 6.45 29.23
C GLN A 154 -2.88 6.35 27.77
N THR A 155 -3.85 7.17 27.39
CA THR A 155 -4.23 7.37 25.98
C THR A 155 -3.45 8.55 25.41
N ARG A 156 -2.90 8.38 24.20
CA ARG A 156 -2.22 9.41 23.43
C ARG A 156 -2.92 9.56 22.08
N TYR A 157 -3.53 10.71 21.86
CA TYR A 157 -4.15 11.08 20.59
C TYR A 157 -3.09 11.77 19.73
N GLN A 158 -2.82 11.24 18.55
CA GLN A 158 -1.83 11.79 17.63
C GLN A 158 -2.49 12.68 16.59
N LEU A 159 -2.05 13.92 16.50
CA LEU A 159 -2.50 14.88 15.49
C LEU A 159 -1.39 15.09 14.47
N ASN A 160 -1.74 14.78 13.22
CA ASN A 160 -0.80 14.71 12.14
C ASN A 160 -0.83 15.98 11.26
N SER A 161 0.30 16.28 10.61
CA SER A 161 0.35 17.26 9.52
C SER A 161 -0.21 16.68 8.22
N HIS A 162 -0.24 17.50 7.17
CA HIS A 162 -0.60 17.07 5.81
C HIS A 162 0.29 15.92 5.31
N LEU A 163 1.52 15.78 5.81
CA LEU A 163 2.44 14.67 5.51
C LEU A 163 2.23 13.44 6.40
N GLN A 164 1.14 13.37 7.17
CA GLN A 164 0.92 12.34 8.18
C GLN A 164 2.00 12.31 9.28
N SER A 165 2.78 13.38 9.45
CA SER A 165 3.78 13.46 10.52
C SER A 165 3.10 13.82 11.83
N ASN A 166 3.32 13.06 12.89
CA ASN A 166 2.73 13.33 14.21
C ASN A 166 3.35 14.60 14.81
N THR A 167 2.58 15.68 14.86
CA THR A 167 3.03 17.00 15.33
C THR A 167 2.67 17.29 16.77
N LEU A 168 1.58 16.70 17.27
CA LEU A 168 1.04 16.98 18.59
C LEU A 168 0.43 15.70 19.17
N GLU A 169 0.83 15.36 20.40
CA GLU A 169 0.18 14.31 21.19
C GLU A 169 -0.61 14.92 22.35
N LEU A 170 -1.86 14.50 22.49
CA LEU A 170 -2.76 14.91 23.57
C LEU A 170 -3.12 13.71 24.46
N ASP A 171 -3.41 13.97 25.74
CA ASP A 171 -4.00 12.97 26.63
C ASP A 171 -5.54 12.90 26.50
N ASN A 172 -6.19 12.05 27.30
CA ASN A 172 -7.65 11.89 27.33
C ASN A 172 -8.43 13.11 27.85
N LYS A 173 -7.76 14.17 28.29
CA LYS A 173 -8.33 15.45 28.70
C LYS A 173 -7.91 16.57 27.74
N ALA A 174 -7.42 16.22 26.54
CA ALA A 174 -6.91 17.13 25.53
C ALA A 174 -5.74 18.02 26.02
N GLN A 175 -4.98 17.58 27.03
CA GLN A 175 -3.77 18.27 27.47
C GLN A 175 -2.57 17.83 26.62
N THR A 176 -1.73 18.79 26.24
CA THR A 176 -0.52 18.51 25.46
C THR A 176 0.49 17.65 26.23
N LEU A 177 0.78 16.47 25.67
CA LEU A 177 1.84 15.57 26.11
C LEU A 177 3.16 15.90 25.41
N SER A 178 3.14 16.04 24.09
CA SER A 178 4.31 16.39 23.30
C SER A 178 3.95 17.20 22.06
N TYR A 179 4.86 18.09 21.64
CA TYR A 179 4.82 18.82 20.38
C TYR A 179 6.14 18.56 19.65
N GLU A 180 6.07 18.31 18.34
CA GLU A 180 7.25 18.08 17.51
C GLU A 180 7.07 18.70 16.13
N HIS A 181 8.10 19.39 15.65
CA HIS A 181 8.16 19.93 14.29
C HIS A 181 9.40 19.37 13.59
N TYR A 182 9.29 19.16 12.27
CA TYR A 182 10.28 18.45 11.49
C TYR A 182 10.89 19.34 10.41
N TYR A 183 12.18 19.16 10.13
CA TYR A 183 12.80 19.59 8.88
C TYR A 183 12.19 18.81 7.71
N PRO A 184 12.31 19.31 6.46
CA PRO A 184 11.70 18.68 5.28
C PRO A 184 11.95 17.18 5.17
N TYR A 185 13.16 16.69 5.41
CA TYR A 185 13.55 15.28 5.30
C TYR A 185 13.36 14.46 6.59
N GLY A 186 12.65 15.00 7.59
CA GLY A 186 12.23 14.25 8.78
C GLY A 186 13.13 14.38 10.01
N GLY A 187 14.22 15.16 9.94
CA GLY A 187 14.98 15.54 11.12
C GLY A 187 14.10 16.36 12.08
N THR A 188 14.27 16.20 13.40
CA THR A 188 13.50 16.96 14.39
C THR A 188 14.05 18.38 14.49
N ALA A 189 13.24 19.38 14.12
CA ALA A 189 13.58 20.80 14.25
C ALA A 189 13.27 21.32 15.67
N ILE A 190 12.10 20.95 16.20
CA ILE A 190 11.65 21.33 17.54
C ILE A 190 11.02 20.11 18.20
N ILE A 191 11.31 19.88 19.47
CA ILE A 191 10.57 18.95 20.32
C ILE A 191 10.36 19.56 21.70
N ALA A 192 9.12 19.51 22.20
CA ALA A 192 8.74 20.12 23.46
C ALA A 192 7.65 19.33 24.17
N GLY A 193 7.56 19.49 25.50
CA GLY A 193 6.52 18.92 26.34
C GLY A 193 6.79 19.23 27.81
N LYS A 194 5.75 19.15 28.65
CA LYS A 194 5.86 19.46 30.09
C LYS A 194 6.71 18.45 30.85
N ASP A 195 6.71 17.20 30.40
CA ASP A 195 7.44 16.08 31.01
C ASP A 195 8.34 15.41 29.97
N LYS A 196 9.66 15.43 30.23
CA LYS A 196 10.66 14.82 29.35
C LYS A 196 10.46 13.32 29.17
N THR A 197 10.01 12.61 30.20
CA THR A 197 9.74 11.17 30.13
C THR A 197 8.54 10.87 29.21
N GLN A 198 7.52 11.73 29.25
CA GLN A 198 6.35 11.63 28.38
C GLN A 198 6.70 11.90 26.91
N VAL A 199 7.57 12.89 26.66
CA VAL A 199 8.08 13.21 25.32
C VAL A 199 8.92 12.07 24.76
N GLN A 200 9.76 11.43 25.58
CA GLN A 200 10.62 10.31 25.17
C GLN A 200 9.83 9.03 24.82
N GLN A 201 8.59 8.89 25.27
CA GLN A 201 7.74 7.74 24.92
C GLN A 201 7.21 7.79 23.47
N LYS A 202 7.31 8.94 22.79
CA LYS A 202 6.85 9.11 21.41
C LYS A 202 7.74 8.33 20.43
N ARG A 203 7.12 7.44 19.66
CA ARG A 203 7.80 6.53 18.72
C ARG A 203 7.50 6.84 17.25
N TYR A 204 6.23 7.04 16.94
CA TYR A 204 5.76 7.37 15.59
C TYR A 204 5.83 8.87 15.40
N ARG A 205 6.65 9.29 14.43
CA ARG A 205 7.11 10.67 14.28
C ARG A 205 6.83 11.18 12.87
N TYR A 206 7.86 11.25 12.04
CA TYR A 206 7.79 11.76 10.68
C TYR A 206 7.05 10.79 9.76
N THR A 207 6.08 11.29 9.00
CA THR A 207 5.23 10.53 8.06
C THR A 207 4.57 9.27 8.64
N GLY A 208 4.27 9.30 9.94
CA GLY A 208 3.67 8.17 10.66
C GLY A 208 4.60 6.97 10.87
N LYS A 209 5.91 7.13 10.65
CA LYS A 209 6.90 6.05 10.81
C LYS A 209 7.55 6.04 12.18
N GLU A 210 7.93 4.83 12.62
CA GLU A 210 8.69 4.65 13.85
C GLU A 210 10.12 5.13 13.63
N ARG A 211 10.62 5.98 14.54
CA ARG A 211 12.04 6.34 14.61
C ARG A 211 12.71 5.54 15.71
N ASP A 212 13.75 4.80 15.36
CA ASP A 212 14.50 3.98 16.32
C ASP A 212 15.42 4.86 17.18
N ASP A 213 15.21 4.88 18.49
CA ASP A 213 16.00 5.71 19.43
C ASP A 213 17.51 5.36 19.45
N SER A 214 17.87 4.14 19.03
CA SER A 214 19.26 3.66 19.04
C SER A 214 20.11 4.20 17.90
N SER A 215 19.48 4.51 16.76
CA SER A 215 20.13 4.84 15.50
C SER A 215 19.70 6.19 14.95
N GLY A 216 18.50 6.64 15.32
CA GLY A 216 17.83 7.79 14.72
C GLY A 216 17.18 7.49 13.37
N LEU A 217 17.34 6.28 12.81
CA LEU A 217 16.74 5.87 11.54
C LEU A 217 15.22 5.73 11.67
N CYS A 218 14.51 6.04 10.60
CA CYS A 218 13.07 5.82 10.51
C CYS A 218 12.79 4.52 9.75
N TYR A 219 12.00 3.62 10.33
CA TYR A 219 11.64 2.33 9.71
C TYR A 219 10.38 2.46 8.86
N TYR A 220 10.47 2.13 7.56
CA TYR A 220 9.38 2.32 6.60
C TYR A 220 8.69 1.03 6.17
N GLY A 221 9.20 -0.14 6.58
CA GLY A 221 8.74 -1.44 6.10
C GLY A 221 9.88 -2.17 5.42
N ALA A 222 10.15 -1.80 4.17
CA ALA A 222 11.22 -2.40 3.38
C ALA A 222 12.60 -1.78 3.65
N ARG A 223 12.64 -0.46 3.88
CA ARG A 223 13.88 0.30 4.03
C ARG A 223 13.91 1.16 5.29
N TYR A 224 15.10 1.64 5.62
CA TYR A 224 15.33 2.61 6.68
C TYR A 224 15.79 3.95 6.09
N LEU A 225 15.07 5.02 6.42
CA LEU A 225 15.43 6.38 6.05
C LEU A 225 16.41 6.92 7.10
N ALA A 226 17.50 7.56 6.66
CA ALA A 226 18.35 8.38 7.51
C ALA A 226 17.99 9.87 7.30
N PRO A 227 17.20 10.49 8.19
CA PRO A 227 16.68 11.84 7.97
C PRO A 227 17.77 12.91 7.83
N TRP A 228 18.93 12.71 8.47
CA TRP A 228 20.07 13.63 8.38
C TRP A 228 20.90 13.45 7.09
N LEU A 229 20.75 12.32 6.40
CA LEU A 229 21.32 12.10 5.06
C LEU A 229 20.33 12.44 3.94
N ALA A 230 19.04 12.63 4.28
CA ALA A 230 17.95 12.84 3.33
C ALA A 230 17.77 11.70 2.31
N ARG A 231 18.16 10.47 2.66
CA ARG A 231 18.14 9.30 1.75
C ARG A 231 17.99 7.98 2.48
N TRP A 232 17.62 6.96 1.72
CA TRP A 232 17.63 5.57 2.18
C TRP A 232 19.06 5.09 2.44
N ILE A 233 19.22 4.17 3.39
CA ILE A 233 20.54 3.58 3.71
C ILE A 233 20.80 2.25 3.00
N SER A 234 19.85 1.80 2.19
CA SER A 234 19.92 0.59 1.35
C SER A 234 19.21 0.88 0.02
N PRO A 235 19.60 0.22 -1.08
CA PRO A 235 18.95 0.45 -2.36
C PRO A 235 17.51 -0.06 -2.33
N ASP A 236 16.66 0.50 -3.20
CA ASP A 236 15.33 -0.02 -3.43
C ASP A 236 15.37 -1.47 -3.93
N SER A 237 14.80 -2.40 -3.16
CA SER A 237 14.73 -3.80 -3.58
C SER A 237 13.70 -4.02 -4.70
N ALA A 238 12.82 -3.06 -4.98
CA ALA A 238 11.98 -3.06 -6.17
C ALA A 238 12.77 -2.70 -7.45
N GLY A 239 14.00 -2.20 -7.31
CA GLY A 239 14.82 -1.73 -8.43
C GLY A 239 14.40 -0.33 -8.88
N ALA A 240 14.61 -0.01 -10.17
CA ALA A 240 14.43 1.34 -10.71
C ALA A 240 12.95 1.73 -10.96
N VAL A 241 12.05 1.42 -10.02
CA VAL A 241 10.61 1.68 -10.12
C VAL A 241 10.29 3.16 -9.89
N ASP A 242 11.02 3.84 -9.00
CA ASP A 242 10.87 5.28 -8.71
C ASP A 242 12.04 6.12 -9.26
N GLY A 243 12.71 5.62 -10.31
CA GLY A 243 13.86 6.25 -10.95
C GLY A 243 15.17 5.45 -10.80
N LEU A 244 16.24 5.96 -11.42
CA LEU A 244 17.54 5.29 -11.45
C LEU A 244 18.37 5.47 -10.16
N ASP A 245 18.04 6.46 -9.34
CA ASP A 245 18.63 6.59 -8.00
C ASP A 245 17.86 5.75 -7.00
N LEU A 246 18.42 4.58 -6.65
CA LEU A 246 17.81 3.63 -5.72
C LEU A 246 17.84 4.09 -4.25
N TYR A 247 18.48 5.24 -3.96
CA TYR A 247 18.62 5.79 -2.61
C TYR A 247 17.78 7.06 -2.40
N VAL A 248 17.21 7.62 -3.46
CA VAL A 248 16.44 8.87 -3.37
C VAL A 248 15.22 8.70 -2.47
N TYR A 249 15.00 9.65 -1.57
CA TYR A 249 13.77 9.71 -0.80
C TYR A 249 12.77 10.60 -1.53
N VAL A 250 11.67 10.00 -1.97
CA VAL A 250 10.48 10.66 -2.55
C VAL A 250 10.79 11.74 -3.60
N ASP A 251 11.76 11.44 -4.48
CA ASP A 251 12.15 12.30 -5.60
C ASP A 251 12.56 13.72 -5.17
N ASN A 252 13.25 13.79 -4.03
CA ASN A 252 13.75 15.02 -3.42
C ASN A 252 12.66 16.08 -3.12
N ASN A 253 11.38 15.67 -3.05
CA ASN A 253 10.26 16.56 -2.72
C ASN A 253 9.46 16.07 -1.50
N PRO A 254 10.08 16.04 -0.31
CA PRO A 254 9.48 15.51 0.91
C PRO A 254 8.42 16.42 1.53
N LEU A 255 8.17 17.59 0.93
CA LEU A 255 7.07 18.49 1.32
C LEU A 255 5.75 18.15 0.60
N LYS A 256 5.85 17.43 -0.52
CA LYS A 256 4.72 17.00 -1.35
C LYS A 256 4.44 15.51 -1.20
N TYR A 257 5.47 14.70 -1.04
CA TYR A 257 5.36 13.24 -1.08
C TYR A 257 5.79 12.58 0.23
N ILE A 258 5.25 11.39 0.49
CA ILE A 258 5.67 10.46 1.55
C ILE A 258 5.90 9.08 0.94
N ASP A 259 6.63 8.21 1.62
CA ASP A 259 6.72 6.79 1.25
C ASP A 259 6.01 5.93 2.31
N PRO A 260 4.90 5.24 2.01
CA PRO A 260 4.22 4.42 3.01
C PRO A 260 4.85 3.03 3.23
N THR A 261 5.70 2.53 2.33
CA THR A 261 6.21 1.14 2.39
C THR A 261 7.73 1.05 2.37
N GLY A 262 8.39 2.15 2.02
CA GLY A 262 9.79 2.18 1.65
C GLY A 262 10.02 1.75 0.20
N HIS A 263 9.03 1.81 -0.68
CA HIS A 263 9.18 1.49 -2.13
C HIS A 263 8.56 2.53 -3.05
N VAL A 264 7.57 3.29 -2.59
CA VAL A 264 6.72 4.07 -3.47
C VAL A 264 6.37 5.40 -2.82
N LYS A 265 6.72 6.50 -3.48
CA LYS A 265 6.27 7.83 -3.10
C LYS A 265 4.79 8.04 -3.43
N VAL A 266 4.04 8.68 -2.54
CA VAL A 266 2.63 9.05 -2.70
C VAL A 266 2.40 10.46 -2.18
N ILE A 267 1.33 11.12 -2.64
CA ILE A 267 0.89 12.40 -2.06
C ILE A 267 -0.07 12.09 -0.90
N PRO A 268 0.25 12.49 0.34
CA PRO A 268 -0.69 12.35 1.46
C PRO A 268 -1.81 13.39 1.33
N ALA A 269 -3.06 12.96 1.50
CA ALA A 269 -4.23 13.82 1.30
C ALA A 269 -4.81 14.32 2.63
N ASP A 270 -5.00 15.64 2.74
CA ASP A 270 -6.12 16.22 3.49
C ASP A 270 -7.33 16.27 2.55
N ILE A 271 -8.41 15.56 2.90
CA ILE A 271 -9.80 15.62 2.43
C ILE A 271 -10.01 16.00 0.93
N ASN A 272 -10.34 14.96 0.14
CA ASN A 272 -10.73 14.94 -1.29
C ASN A 272 -9.61 14.57 -2.30
N LEU A 273 -9.57 13.25 -2.58
CA LEU A 273 -8.96 12.61 -3.76
C LEU A 273 -7.43 12.64 -3.80
N ALA A 274 -6.80 11.75 -3.02
CA ALA A 274 -5.42 11.33 -3.27
C ALA A 274 -5.30 10.87 -4.73
N ASN A 275 -4.29 11.34 -5.46
CA ASN A 275 -3.97 10.86 -6.81
C ASN A 275 -2.72 9.98 -6.68
N TYR A 276 -2.81 8.72 -7.08
CA TYR A 276 -1.65 7.84 -7.20
C TYR A 276 -1.24 7.77 -8.68
N GLU A 277 0.04 8.00 -8.98
CA GLU A 277 0.66 7.45 -10.18
C GLU A 277 1.19 6.06 -9.78
N ILE A 278 0.61 5.01 -10.36
CA ILE A 278 0.94 3.61 -10.03
C ILE A 278 1.27 2.90 -11.32
N ASP A 279 2.45 2.28 -11.37
CA ASP A 279 2.67 1.19 -12.31
C ASP A 279 1.91 -0.05 -11.78
N VAL A 280 0.72 -0.30 -12.33
CA VAL A 280 -0.13 -1.41 -11.90
C VAL A 280 0.47 -2.79 -12.18
N LEU A 281 1.58 -2.86 -12.92
CA LEU A 281 2.31 -4.08 -13.26
C LEU A 281 3.62 -4.23 -12.47
N SER A 282 3.97 -3.26 -11.62
CA SER A 282 5.09 -3.36 -10.69
C SER A 282 4.86 -4.48 -9.66
N PRO A 283 5.90 -5.15 -9.15
CA PRO A 283 5.75 -6.12 -8.08
C PRO A 283 5.09 -5.50 -6.83
N ILE A 284 4.32 -6.28 -6.08
CA ILE A 284 3.83 -5.85 -4.76
C ILE A 284 4.14 -6.85 -3.68
N GLU A 285 4.36 -6.30 -2.49
CA GLU A 285 4.39 -7.08 -1.26
C GLU A 285 2.96 -7.40 -0.81
N GLY A 286 2.68 -8.68 -0.59
CA GLY A 286 1.38 -9.21 -0.17
C GLY A 286 1.03 -8.93 1.30
N THR A 287 1.09 -7.67 1.72
CA THR A 287 0.91 -7.23 3.11
C THR A 287 -0.54 -7.30 3.62
N TYR A 288 -1.52 -7.49 2.72
CA TYR A 288 -2.95 -7.58 3.05
C TYR A 288 -3.53 -8.93 2.65
N GLN A 289 -4.08 -9.62 3.64
CA GLN A 289 -4.87 -10.84 3.44
C GLN A 289 -6.16 -10.76 4.25
N ASN A 290 -7.25 -11.28 3.69
CA ASN A 290 -8.55 -11.33 4.34
C ASN A 290 -9.30 -12.58 3.92
N ASN A 291 -9.93 -13.28 4.87
CA ASN A 291 -10.74 -14.47 4.62
C ASN A 291 -11.99 -14.18 3.78
N ASN A 292 -12.36 -12.91 3.60
CA ASN A 292 -13.42 -12.48 2.70
C ASN A 292 -12.96 -12.36 1.24
N LEU A 293 -11.69 -12.61 0.94
CA LEU A 293 -11.13 -12.67 -0.42
C LEU A 293 -10.78 -14.11 -0.80
N PHE A 294 -10.63 -14.38 -2.09
CA PHE A 294 -10.00 -15.61 -2.56
C PHE A 294 -8.50 -15.39 -2.66
N HIS A 295 -7.70 -16.15 -1.94
CA HIS A 295 -6.28 -16.31 -2.25
C HIS A 295 -6.17 -17.23 -3.47
N PHE A 296 -5.86 -16.67 -4.63
CA PHE A 296 -5.84 -17.37 -5.91
C PHE A 296 -4.67 -16.88 -6.80
N PRO A 297 -3.41 -17.25 -6.44
CA PRO A 297 -2.20 -16.72 -7.08
C PRO A 297 -2.18 -16.87 -8.59
N GLU A 298 -2.54 -18.04 -9.10
CA GLU A 298 -2.43 -18.36 -10.53
C GLU A 298 -3.40 -17.50 -11.35
N SER A 299 -4.56 -17.17 -10.79
CA SER A 299 -5.50 -16.26 -11.45
C SER A 299 -5.10 -14.80 -11.31
N TYR A 300 -4.39 -14.42 -10.25
CA TYR A 300 -3.86 -13.07 -10.11
C TYR A 300 -2.73 -12.84 -11.10
N GLU A 301 -1.80 -13.80 -11.23
CA GLU A 301 -0.75 -13.82 -12.25
C GLU A 301 -1.35 -13.75 -13.67
N ARG A 302 -2.41 -14.53 -13.94
CA ARG A 302 -3.14 -14.45 -15.21
C ARG A 302 -3.66 -13.03 -15.48
N LEU A 303 -4.17 -12.34 -14.46
CA LEU A 303 -4.67 -10.97 -14.60
C LEU A 303 -3.55 -9.99 -14.93
N GLU A 304 -2.38 -10.14 -14.29
CA GLU A 304 -1.17 -9.37 -14.61
C GLU A 304 -0.74 -9.61 -16.05
N ASN A 305 -0.70 -10.87 -16.50
CA ASN A 305 -0.36 -11.23 -17.88
C ASN A 305 -1.33 -10.63 -18.90
N ILE A 306 -2.63 -10.63 -18.61
CA ILE A 306 -3.62 -9.98 -19.47
C ILE A 306 -3.33 -8.49 -19.61
N VAL A 307 -3.10 -7.77 -18.51
CA VAL A 307 -2.81 -6.34 -18.56
C VAL A 307 -1.46 -6.05 -19.25
N ARG A 308 -0.45 -6.92 -19.09
CA ARG A 308 0.85 -6.84 -19.80
C ARG A 308 0.70 -6.96 -21.33
N THR A 309 -0.29 -7.70 -21.82
CA THR A 309 -0.53 -7.89 -23.26
C THR A 309 -1.36 -6.77 -23.90
N TYR A 310 -1.79 -5.76 -23.13
CA TYR A 310 -2.55 -4.66 -23.70
C TYR A 310 -1.74 -3.89 -24.77
N PRO A 311 -2.38 -3.49 -25.88
CA PRO A 311 -1.75 -2.58 -26.84
C PRO A 311 -1.21 -1.32 -26.15
N ALA A 312 -0.01 -0.89 -26.52
CA ALA A 312 0.68 0.22 -25.86
C ALA A 312 -0.16 1.51 -25.81
N ASN A 313 -0.93 1.81 -26.85
CA ASN A 313 -1.84 2.95 -26.87
C ASN A 313 -2.94 2.87 -25.80
N LYS A 314 -3.51 1.69 -25.55
CA LYS A 314 -4.51 1.47 -24.51
C LYS A 314 -3.91 1.53 -23.12
N LEU A 315 -2.74 0.91 -22.93
CA LEU A 315 -2.04 0.95 -21.65
C LEU A 315 -1.64 2.39 -21.30
N ASN A 316 -1.08 3.15 -22.24
CA ASN A 316 -0.78 4.57 -22.05
C ASN A 316 -2.03 5.39 -21.71
N LEU A 317 -3.16 5.10 -22.38
CA LEU A 317 -4.42 5.77 -22.09
C LEU A 317 -4.92 5.46 -20.67
N LEU A 318 -4.80 4.21 -20.21
CA LEU A 318 -5.14 3.80 -18.85
C LEU A 318 -4.22 4.45 -17.81
N ASN A 319 -2.91 4.42 -18.04
CA ASN A 319 -1.90 5.04 -17.17
C ASN A 319 -2.16 6.54 -17.00
N ALA A 320 -2.42 7.25 -18.10
CA ALA A 320 -2.62 8.69 -18.08
C ALA A 320 -3.98 9.14 -17.50
N ASN A 321 -5.00 8.27 -17.51
CA ASN A 321 -6.38 8.67 -17.19
C ASN A 321 -7.00 7.92 -16.01
N THR A 322 -6.27 7.04 -15.33
CA THR A 322 -6.76 6.32 -14.15
C THR A 322 -6.24 6.93 -12.87
N LYS A 323 -7.14 7.24 -11.96
CA LYS A 323 -6.85 7.75 -10.63
C LYS A 323 -7.34 6.76 -9.59
N PHE A 324 -6.56 6.54 -8.55
CA PHE A 324 -6.97 5.70 -7.42
C PHE A 324 -7.20 6.57 -6.19
N SER A 325 -8.04 6.14 -5.26
CA SER A 325 -8.30 6.87 -4.01
C SER A 325 -8.70 5.89 -2.91
N ILE A 326 -8.15 6.04 -1.72
CA ILE A 326 -8.59 5.29 -0.54
C ILE A 326 -9.82 5.99 0.04
N ILE A 327 -10.91 5.24 0.25
CA ILE A 327 -12.15 5.74 0.83
C ILE A 327 -12.28 5.16 2.23
N SER A 328 -11.66 5.78 3.23
CA SER A 328 -11.86 5.37 4.61
C SER A 328 -13.26 5.76 5.07
N ASP A 329 -14.04 4.81 5.60
CA ASP A 329 -15.11 5.12 6.53
C ASP A 329 -14.52 5.12 7.95
N ASP A 330 -14.72 6.22 8.65
CA ASP A 330 -14.00 6.60 9.86
C ASP A 330 -14.52 5.76 11.05
N SER A 331 -13.79 4.70 11.45
CA SER A 331 -13.88 4.08 12.80
C SER A 331 -13.13 2.75 12.99
N SER A 332 -12.60 2.09 11.94
CA SER A 332 -11.87 0.82 12.14
C SER A 332 -10.69 0.64 11.18
N ASN A 333 -9.54 1.15 11.61
CA ASN A 333 -8.18 0.68 11.32
C ASN A 333 -8.00 -0.32 10.15
N ARG A 334 -8.05 0.16 8.90
CA ARG A 334 -7.09 -0.03 7.79
C ARG A 334 -7.77 0.30 6.46
N GLU A 335 -7.04 1.01 5.63
CA GLU A 335 -7.29 1.39 4.24
C GLU A 335 -7.69 0.21 3.34
N SER A 336 -8.93 -0.27 3.49
CA SER A 336 -9.42 -1.51 2.85
C SER A 336 -10.48 -1.23 1.78
N ILE A 337 -10.83 0.02 1.54
CA ILE A 337 -11.74 0.41 0.47
C ILE A 337 -10.98 1.34 -0.45
N ILE A 338 -10.79 0.88 -1.68
CA ILE A 338 -10.00 1.60 -2.66
C ILE A 338 -10.87 1.77 -3.88
N GLN A 339 -10.92 2.98 -4.38
CA GLN A 339 -11.65 3.36 -5.57
C GLN A 339 -10.68 3.64 -6.69
N ALA A 340 -11.09 3.29 -7.90
CA ALA A 340 -10.41 3.63 -9.13
C ALA A 340 -11.38 4.36 -10.07
N HIS A 341 -10.90 5.44 -10.66
CA HIS A 341 -11.64 6.24 -11.63
C HIS A 341 -10.80 6.44 -12.89
N THR A 342 -11.20 5.83 -13.99
CA THR A 342 -10.62 6.06 -15.31
C THR A 342 -11.51 6.99 -16.12
N ARG A 343 -10.98 8.13 -16.59
CA ARG A 343 -11.72 9.12 -17.42
C ARG A 343 -10.98 9.49 -18.71
N PRO A 344 -10.94 8.60 -19.71
CA PRO A 344 -10.34 8.90 -21.00
C PRO A 344 -11.35 9.57 -21.93
N SER A 345 -10.99 10.73 -22.49
CA SER A 345 -11.87 11.52 -23.37
C SER A 345 -13.22 11.83 -22.73
N TYR A 346 -14.31 11.23 -23.21
CA TYR A 346 -15.69 11.40 -22.72
C TYR A 346 -16.24 10.14 -22.01
N ASP A 347 -15.44 9.07 -21.91
CA ASP A 347 -15.82 7.87 -21.18
C ASP A 347 -15.49 8.03 -19.67
N SER A 348 -16.24 7.34 -18.81
CA SER A 348 -15.98 7.35 -17.36
C SER A 348 -16.27 5.99 -16.73
N PHE A 349 -15.25 5.40 -16.10
CA PHE A 349 -15.32 4.12 -15.41
C PHE A 349 -14.92 4.29 -13.95
N LYS A 350 -15.82 3.95 -13.04
CA LYS A 350 -15.62 4.09 -11.60
C LYS A 350 -15.95 2.79 -10.90
N ASN A 351 -14.93 2.19 -10.28
CA ASN A 351 -15.05 0.95 -9.53
C ASN A 351 -14.46 1.13 -8.13
N THR A 352 -14.99 0.41 -7.15
CA THR A 352 -14.51 0.43 -5.77
C THR A 352 -14.31 -1.00 -5.27
N MET A 353 -13.14 -1.33 -4.78
CA MET A 353 -12.86 -2.60 -4.12
C MET A 353 -12.87 -2.42 -2.61
N ASN A 354 -13.79 -3.10 -1.93
CA ASN A 354 -13.78 -3.24 -0.48
C ASN A 354 -13.12 -4.58 -0.13
N PHE A 355 -11.83 -4.52 0.17
CA PHE A 355 -11.00 -5.65 0.58
C PHE A 355 -11.43 -6.25 1.92
N SER A 356 -12.08 -5.48 2.81
CA SER A 356 -12.55 -5.98 4.11
C SER A 356 -13.67 -7.00 3.97
N ILE A 357 -14.58 -6.79 3.02
CA ILE A 357 -15.72 -7.70 2.77
C ILE A 357 -15.58 -8.49 1.47
N GLY A 358 -14.51 -8.25 0.70
CA GLY A 358 -14.22 -8.94 -0.54
C GLY A 358 -15.15 -8.60 -1.70
N GLU A 359 -15.60 -7.35 -1.77
CA GLU A 359 -16.59 -6.89 -2.74
C GLU A 359 -16.03 -5.88 -3.74
N LEU A 360 -16.14 -6.20 -5.03
CA LEU A 360 -15.85 -5.28 -6.13
C LEU A 360 -17.14 -4.61 -6.61
N VAL A 361 -17.30 -3.33 -6.29
CA VAL A 361 -18.44 -2.50 -6.66
C VAL A 361 -18.19 -1.78 -7.98
N PHE A 362 -19.14 -1.87 -8.89
CA PHE A 362 -19.18 -1.11 -10.14
C PHE A 362 -20.08 0.11 -9.94
N ASN A 363 -19.48 1.26 -9.63
CA ASN A 363 -20.23 2.49 -9.34
C ASN A 363 -20.69 3.19 -10.62
N SER A 364 -19.88 3.18 -11.68
CA SER A 364 -20.24 3.80 -12.95
C SER A 364 -19.46 3.21 -14.11
N ASN A 365 -20.12 3.06 -15.26
CA ASN A 365 -19.51 2.68 -16.53
C ASN A 365 -20.24 3.43 -17.64
N PHE A 366 -19.86 4.69 -17.81
CA PHE A 366 -20.41 5.59 -18.80
C PHE A 366 -19.53 5.56 -20.06
N LYS A 367 -20.17 5.43 -21.21
CA LYS A 367 -19.56 5.56 -22.53
C LYS A 367 -20.35 6.58 -23.32
N ASP A 368 -19.65 7.41 -24.09
CA ASP A 368 -20.30 8.43 -24.90
C ASP A 368 -21.25 7.77 -25.95
N GLU A 369 -22.36 8.44 -26.26
CA GLU A 369 -23.30 7.97 -27.28
C GLU A 369 -22.67 8.08 -28.67
N ASP A 370 -21.88 9.13 -28.92
CA ASP A 370 -21.10 9.28 -30.14
C ASP A 370 -19.92 8.32 -30.13
N ILE A 371 -19.98 7.33 -31.04
CA ILE A 371 -18.97 6.28 -31.17
C ILE A 371 -17.59 6.88 -31.49
N SER A 372 -17.52 8.01 -32.20
CA SER A 372 -16.27 8.67 -32.58
C SER A 372 -15.53 9.28 -31.39
N LEU A 373 -16.24 9.62 -30.31
CA LEU A 373 -15.70 10.22 -29.10
C LEU A 373 -15.25 9.20 -28.05
N ARG A 374 -15.52 7.91 -28.28
CA ARG A 374 -15.19 6.83 -27.35
C ARG A 374 -13.68 6.57 -27.30
N SER A 375 -13.20 6.25 -26.11
CA SER A 375 -11.78 5.95 -25.85
C SER A 375 -11.27 4.66 -26.51
N GLY A 376 -12.16 3.80 -27.01
CA GLY A 376 -11.82 2.45 -27.49
C GLY A 376 -11.52 1.43 -26.37
N LEU A 377 -11.49 1.86 -25.10
CA LEU A 377 -11.34 0.98 -23.94
C LEU A 377 -12.66 0.27 -23.65
N ASN A 378 -12.60 -1.00 -23.27
CA ASN A 378 -13.77 -1.75 -22.81
C ASN A 378 -13.78 -1.93 -21.28
N ALA A 379 -14.96 -2.22 -20.71
CA ALA A 379 -15.12 -2.32 -19.27
C ALA A 379 -14.26 -3.44 -18.64
N THR A 380 -14.01 -4.53 -19.36
CA THR A 380 -13.11 -5.59 -18.87
C THR A 380 -11.67 -5.09 -18.82
N GLU A 381 -11.22 -4.39 -19.86
CA GLU A 381 -9.86 -3.83 -19.91
C GLU A 381 -9.60 -2.90 -18.73
N VAL A 382 -10.53 -1.97 -18.54
CA VAL A 382 -10.46 -0.97 -17.47
C VAL A 382 -10.57 -1.63 -16.10
N THR A 383 -11.49 -2.58 -15.91
CA THR A 383 -11.67 -3.24 -14.61
C THR A 383 -10.45 -4.06 -14.22
N SER A 384 -9.81 -4.77 -15.15
CA SER A 384 -8.57 -5.52 -14.86
C SER A 384 -7.45 -4.59 -14.42
N TYR A 385 -7.23 -3.50 -15.16
CA TYR A 385 -6.21 -2.50 -14.84
C TYR A 385 -6.47 -1.85 -13.47
N GLN A 386 -7.70 -1.40 -13.26
CA GLN A 386 -8.12 -0.78 -12.00
C GLN A 386 -8.00 -1.77 -10.83
N TYR A 387 -8.39 -3.04 -11.02
CA TYR A 387 -8.32 -4.03 -9.96
C TYR A 387 -6.88 -4.29 -9.53
N LEU A 388 -5.95 -4.44 -10.48
CA LEU A 388 -4.53 -4.54 -10.17
C LEU A 388 -4.09 -3.32 -9.36
N GLY A 389 -4.29 -2.09 -9.85
CA GLY A 389 -3.90 -0.89 -9.10
C GLY A 389 -4.50 -0.79 -7.69
N MET A 390 -5.78 -1.15 -7.52
CA MET A 390 -6.40 -1.21 -6.19
C MET A 390 -5.73 -2.26 -5.30
N THR A 391 -5.45 -3.47 -5.81
CA THR A 391 -4.70 -4.48 -5.03
C THR A 391 -3.28 -4.04 -4.71
N LYS A 392 -2.65 -3.24 -5.58
CA LYS A 392 -1.31 -2.70 -5.33
C LYS A 392 -1.31 -1.75 -4.14
N ILE A 393 -2.25 -0.81 -4.10
CA ILE A 393 -2.42 0.12 -2.97
C ILE A 393 -2.77 -0.63 -1.69
N ALA A 394 -3.66 -1.63 -1.77
CA ALA A 394 -4.03 -2.43 -0.61
C ALA A 394 -2.90 -3.35 -0.10
N GLY A 395 -1.88 -3.64 -0.92
CA GLY A 395 -0.95 -4.74 -0.66
C GLY A 395 -1.61 -6.12 -0.74
N ALA A 396 -2.71 -6.26 -1.49
CA ALA A 396 -3.54 -7.46 -1.57
C ALA A 396 -3.08 -8.42 -2.69
N LEU A 397 -1.80 -8.81 -2.66
CA LEU A 397 -1.22 -9.76 -3.63
C LEU A 397 -1.99 -11.08 -3.63
N ASN A 398 -2.24 -11.63 -4.81
CA ASN A 398 -2.94 -12.91 -5.03
C ASN A 398 -4.39 -12.93 -4.55
N MET A 399 -4.96 -11.80 -4.15
CA MET A 399 -6.32 -11.73 -3.65
C MET A 399 -7.30 -11.36 -4.76
N LEU A 400 -8.42 -12.08 -4.81
CA LEU A 400 -9.55 -11.84 -5.72
C LEU A 400 -10.86 -11.62 -4.95
N PRO A 401 -11.82 -10.85 -5.51
CA PRO A 401 -13.08 -10.58 -4.85
C PRO A 401 -13.95 -11.84 -4.74
N LYS A 402 -14.72 -11.95 -3.65
CA LYS A 402 -15.75 -12.97 -3.49
C LYS A 402 -17.11 -12.52 -4.02
N THR A 403 -17.35 -11.21 -4.09
CA THR A 403 -18.58 -10.66 -4.65
C THR A 403 -18.31 -9.52 -5.63
N MET A 404 -19.24 -9.33 -6.54
CA MET A 404 -19.30 -8.17 -7.42
C MET A 404 -20.66 -7.50 -7.27
N LEU A 405 -20.69 -6.19 -7.07
CA LEU A 405 -21.93 -5.43 -6.93
C LEU A 405 -22.10 -4.48 -8.12
N ARG A 406 -23.18 -4.66 -8.88
CA ARG A 406 -23.63 -3.69 -9.88
C ARG A 406 -24.56 -2.70 -9.20
N GLN A 407 -24.08 -1.48 -8.99
CA GLN A 407 -24.82 -0.46 -8.26
C GLN A 407 -25.72 0.36 -9.21
N SER A 408 -26.90 0.75 -8.72
CA SER A 408 -27.81 1.73 -9.36
C SER A 408 -28.03 1.45 -10.85
N ILE A 409 -28.54 0.26 -11.16
CA ILE A 409 -28.69 -0.19 -12.54
C ILE A 409 -29.69 0.70 -13.28
N THR A 410 -29.29 1.22 -14.43
CA THR A 410 -30.14 2.01 -15.33
C THR A 410 -30.30 1.39 -16.72
N ASN A 411 -29.57 0.31 -17.02
CA ASN A 411 -29.55 -0.31 -18.33
C ASN A 411 -30.90 -0.99 -18.66
N PRO A 412 -31.54 -0.68 -19.82
CA PRO A 412 -32.86 -1.20 -20.17
C PRO A 412 -32.97 -2.73 -20.15
N SER A 413 -32.01 -3.44 -20.76
CA SER A 413 -32.04 -4.92 -20.81
C SER A 413 -31.93 -5.57 -19.43
N THR A 414 -31.30 -4.89 -18.48
CA THR A 414 -31.16 -5.38 -17.11
C THR A 414 -32.42 -5.08 -16.30
N ASN A 415 -33.02 -3.90 -16.48
CA ASN A 415 -34.30 -3.56 -15.87
C ASN A 415 -35.43 -4.49 -16.36
N GLU A 416 -35.45 -4.86 -17.64
CA GLU A 416 -36.41 -5.85 -18.15
C GLU A 416 -36.27 -7.22 -17.44
N ALA A 417 -35.03 -7.69 -17.24
CA ALA A 417 -34.79 -8.94 -16.51
C ALA A 417 -35.26 -8.85 -15.05
N ILE A 418 -35.09 -7.68 -14.40
CA ILE A 418 -35.56 -7.41 -13.04
C ILE A 418 -37.09 -7.38 -12.99
N GLU A 419 -37.76 -6.66 -13.90
CA GLU A 419 -39.22 -6.57 -13.97
C GLU A 419 -39.88 -7.94 -14.14
N ILE A 420 -39.34 -8.77 -15.04
CA ILE A 420 -39.80 -10.15 -15.24
C ILE A 420 -39.69 -10.94 -13.92
N TYR A 421 -38.56 -10.80 -13.22
CA TYR A 421 -38.34 -11.49 -11.95
C TYR A 421 -39.24 -10.97 -10.83
N LEU A 422 -39.50 -9.67 -10.76
CA LEU A 422 -40.41 -9.08 -9.80
C LEU A 422 -41.85 -9.57 -10.01
N ALA A 423 -42.24 -9.80 -11.26
CA ALA A 423 -43.57 -10.29 -11.63
C ALA A 423 -43.75 -11.79 -11.34
N ASP A 424 -42.79 -12.64 -11.70
CA ASP A 424 -42.96 -14.10 -11.63
C ASP A 424 -42.18 -14.80 -10.51
N ARG A 425 -41.26 -14.10 -9.84
CA ARG A 425 -40.37 -14.61 -8.77
C ARG A 425 -39.57 -15.87 -9.18
N ASN A 426 -39.39 -16.10 -10.49
CA ASN A 426 -38.71 -17.28 -11.01
C ASN A 426 -37.20 -17.04 -11.04
N TYR A 427 -36.52 -17.48 -9.98
CA TYR A 427 -35.08 -17.29 -9.84
C TYR A 427 -34.23 -17.90 -10.98
N PRO A 428 -34.42 -19.17 -11.41
CA PRO A 428 -33.67 -19.71 -12.55
C PRO A 428 -33.84 -18.90 -13.84
N LYS A 429 -35.04 -18.36 -14.08
CA LYS A 429 -35.32 -17.49 -15.23
C LYS A 429 -34.63 -16.14 -15.09
N PHE A 430 -34.66 -15.54 -13.89
CA PHE A 430 -33.92 -14.30 -13.59
C PHE A 430 -32.42 -14.48 -13.81
N TYR A 431 -31.83 -15.54 -13.23
CA TYR A 431 -30.41 -15.84 -13.37
C TYR A 431 -29.98 -15.91 -14.84
N ARG A 432 -30.75 -16.62 -15.68
CA ARG A 432 -30.49 -16.73 -17.12
C ARG A 432 -30.69 -15.40 -17.85
N ASN A 433 -31.81 -14.72 -17.61
CA ASN A 433 -32.11 -13.44 -18.26
C ASN A 433 -31.06 -12.38 -17.92
N PHE A 434 -30.68 -12.27 -16.65
CA PHE A 434 -29.64 -11.36 -16.21
C PHE A 434 -28.30 -11.70 -16.88
N LEU A 435 -27.73 -12.88 -16.60
CA LEU A 435 -26.37 -13.18 -17.02
C LEU A 435 -26.20 -13.29 -18.54
N ILE A 436 -27.19 -13.84 -19.24
CA ILE A 436 -27.06 -14.16 -20.67
C ILE A 436 -27.63 -13.05 -21.55
N LYS A 437 -28.76 -12.44 -21.16
CA LYS A 437 -29.47 -11.49 -22.03
C LYS A 437 -29.23 -10.03 -21.67
N SER A 438 -28.81 -9.73 -20.45
CA SER A 438 -28.61 -8.35 -20.01
C SER A 438 -27.18 -7.86 -20.22
N ASP A 439 -27.00 -6.58 -20.58
CA ASP A 439 -25.68 -5.99 -20.79
C ASP A 439 -24.80 -6.06 -19.54
N ASN A 440 -25.36 -5.76 -18.36
CA ASN A 440 -24.65 -5.82 -17.09
C ASN A 440 -24.26 -7.26 -16.75
N GLY A 441 -25.13 -8.24 -16.98
CA GLY A 441 -24.83 -9.65 -16.74
C GLY A 441 -23.74 -10.17 -17.68
N ARG A 442 -23.85 -9.89 -18.99
CA ARG A 442 -22.82 -10.26 -19.97
C ARG A 442 -21.47 -9.63 -19.68
N SER A 443 -21.45 -8.35 -19.27
CA SER A 443 -20.22 -7.68 -18.85
C SER A 443 -19.63 -8.30 -17.58
N SER A 444 -20.46 -8.70 -16.62
CA SER A 444 -20.00 -9.34 -15.38
C SER A 444 -19.43 -10.72 -15.65
N LEU A 445 -20.02 -11.49 -16.56
CA LEU A 445 -19.46 -12.76 -17.01
C LEU A 445 -18.09 -12.59 -17.67
N ARG A 446 -17.89 -11.60 -18.55
CA ARG A 446 -16.56 -11.35 -19.14
C ARG A 446 -15.52 -11.03 -18.07
N ILE A 447 -15.84 -10.15 -17.11
CA ILE A 447 -14.91 -9.76 -16.04
C ILE A 447 -14.60 -10.95 -15.12
N THR A 448 -15.63 -11.70 -14.69
CA THR A 448 -15.42 -12.88 -13.83
C THR A 448 -14.57 -13.94 -14.52
N ASN A 449 -14.76 -14.21 -15.81
CA ASN A 449 -13.88 -15.11 -16.56
C ASN A 449 -12.45 -14.57 -16.67
N THR A 450 -12.26 -13.25 -16.85
CA THR A 450 -10.93 -12.64 -16.81
C THR A 450 -10.22 -12.87 -15.48
N PHE A 451 -10.99 -12.96 -14.39
CA PHE A 451 -10.49 -13.19 -13.03
C PHE A 451 -10.48 -14.70 -12.71
N SER A 452 -10.68 -15.59 -13.68
CA SER A 452 -10.86 -17.04 -13.48
C SER A 452 -11.85 -17.38 -12.36
N LEU A 453 -12.90 -16.58 -12.23
CA LEU A 453 -14.03 -16.77 -11.32
C LEU A 453 -15.27 -17.18 -12.13
N LYS A 454 -16.22 -17.83 -11.46
CA LYS A 454 -17.56 -18.10 -11.98
C LYS A 454 -18.62 -17.51 -11.05
N VAL A 455 -19.72 -17.07 -11.63
CA VAL A 455 -20.90 -16.65 -10.87
C VAL A 455 -21.58 -17.89 -10.31
N ALA A 456 -21.72 -17.95 -8.99
CA ALA A 456 -22.38 -19.03 -8.27
C ALA A 456 -23.86 -18.74 -8.02
N SER A 457 -24.17 -17.49 -7.70
CA SER A 457 -25.52 -16.98 -7.55
C SER A 457 -25.55 -15.48 -7.83
N VAL A 458 -26.75 -15.00 -8.15
CA VAL A 458 -27.08 -13.59 -8.34
C VAL A 458 -28.15 -13.22 -7.31
N GLU A 459 -28.03 -12.05 -6.69
CA GLU A 459 -28.98 -11.50 -5.72
C GLU A 459 -29.41 -10.11 -6.18
N PHE A 460 -30.71 -9.81 -6.09
CA PHE A 460 -31.27 -8.50 -6.45
C PHE A 460 -31.67 -7.75 -5.18
N GLU A 461 -31.15 -6.53 -5.02
CA GLU A 461 -31.42 -5.64 -3.90
C GLU A 461 -32.33 -4.48 -4.38
N ALA A 462 -33.61 -4.55 -4.00
CA ALA A 462 -34.64 -3.68 -4.56
C ALA A 462 -34.52 -2.19 -4.16
N ILE A 463 -33.96 -1.89 -2.99
CA ILE A 463 -33.95 -0.52 -2.43
C ILE A 463 -33.14 0.44 -3.31
N ASP A 464 -31.99 -0.01 -3.81
CA ASP A 464 -31.05 0.81 -4.60
C ASP A 464 -30.92 0.35 -6.06
N ASN A 465 -31.78 -0.60 -6.48
CA ASN A 465 -31.72 -1.28 -7.77
C ASN A 465 -30.33 -1.90 -8.05
N ASN A 466 -29.76 -2.59 -7.05
CA ASN A 466 -28.46 -3.23 -7.18
C ASN A 466 -28.60 -4.72 -7.53
N ILE A 467 -27.59 -5.26 -8.19
CA ILE A 467 -27.43 -6.72 -8.35
C ILE A 467 -26.07 -7.15 -7.82
N ARG A 468 -26.07 -8.05 -6.85
CA ARG A 468 -24.88 -8.67 -6.27
C ARG A 468 -24.65 -10.04 -6.91
N LEU A 469 -23.41 -10.33 -7.28
CA LEU A 469 -22.98 -11.61 -7.83
C LEU A 469 -22.03 -12.26 -6.82
N HIS A 470 -22.36 -13.47 -6.38
CA HIS A 470 -21.47 -14.28 -5.55
C HIS A 470 -20.59 -15.14 -6.43
N LEU A 471 -19.29 -15.13 -6.15
CA LEU A 471 -18.29 -15.72 -7.02
C LEU A 471 -17.69 -16.99 -6.40
N LYS A 472 -17.14 -17.86 -7.24
CA LYS A 472 -16.31 -19.01 -6.85
C LYS A 472 -15.12 -19.14 -7.80
N PRO A 473 -13.97 -19.67 -7.35
CA PRO A 473 -12.88 -20.03 -8.24
C PRO A 473 -13.35 -20.97 -9.36
N LYS A 474 -12.82 -20.76 -10.57
CA LYS A 474 -13.08 -21.59 -11.75
C LYS A 474 -11.79 -22.31 -12.13
N MET A 475 -11.85 -23.64 -12.17
CA MET A 475 -10.76 -24.52 -12.58
C MET A 475 -11.25 -25.51 -13.67
N PRO A 476 -10.38 -25.93 -14.61
CA PRO A 476 -9.01 -25.47 -14.81
C PRO A 476 -8.93 -24.00 -15.23
N LEU A 477 -7.77 -23.37 -15.06
CA LEU A 477 -7.55 -21.99 -15.50
C LEU A 477 -7.75 -21.90 -17.02
N ILE A 478 -8.42 -20.83 -17.43
CA ILE A 478 -8.54 -20.47 -18.85
C ILE A 478 -7.19 -19.85 -19.26
N SER A 479 -6.64 -20.16 -20.42
CA SER A 479 -5.40 -19.51 -20.88
C SER A 479 -5.54 -17.98 -20.90
N ALA A 480 -4.45 -17.25 -20.66
CA ALA A 480 -4.44 -15.79 -20.84
C ALA A 480 -4.61 -15.40 -22.33
N ASP A 481 -4.18 -16.30 -23.24
CA ASP A 481 -4.25 -16.12 -24.69
C ASP A 481 -5.63 -16.49 -25.27
N GLU A 482 -6.50 -17.11 -24.46
CA GLU A 482 -7.84 -17.44 -24.92
C GLU A 482 -8.69 -16.17 -25.07
N PRO A 483 -9.36 -15.99 -26.22
CA PRO A 483 -10.19 -14.83 -26.44
C PRO A 483 -11.33 -14.78 -25.42
N LEU A 484 -11.58 -13.60 -24.87
CA LEU A 484 -12.72 -13.37 -24.00
C LEU A 484 -14.02 -13.76 -24.71
N PRO A 485 -15.07 -14.20 -23.98
CA PRO A 485 -16.35 -14.53 -24.58
C PRO A 485 -16.84 -13.37 -25.46
N PRO A 486 -17.23 -13.63 -26.72
CA PRO A 486 -17.63 -12.59 -27.65
C PRO A 486 -18.82 -11.80 -27.10
N ARG A 487 -19.00 -10.55 -27.58
CA ARG A 487 -20.14 -9.70 -27.18
C ARG A 487 -21.52 -10.27 -27.57
N GLY A 488 -21.57 -11.29 -28.44
CA GLY A 488 -22.79 -11.91 -28.97
C GLY A 488 -23.52 -12.86 -28.01
N ASP A 489 -24.35 -13.74 -28.57
CA ASP A 489 -25.19 -14.67 -27.82
C ASP A 489 -24.35 -15.67 -27.01
N MET A 490 -24.37 -15.54 -25.68
CA MET A 490 -23.55 -16.34 -24.77
C MET A 490 -24.17 -17.69 -24.39
N TYR A 491 -25.30 -18.07 -25.02
CA TYR A 491 -25.97 -19.35 -24.79
C TYR A 491 -25.04 -20.54 -24.99
N GLU A 492 -24.13 -20.48 -25.97
CA GLU A 492 -23.25 -21.61 -26.33
C GLU A 492 -22.01 -21.74 -25.43
N TYR A 493 -21.54 -20.65 -24.81
CA TYR A 493 -20.29 -20.62 -24.03
C TYR A 493 -20.44 -21.13 -22.59
N PHE A 494 -21.66 -21.08 -22.04
CA PHE A 494 -21.94 -21.47 -20.64
C PHE A 494 -23.04 -22.54 -20.50
N ALA A 495 -23.52 -23.12 -21.61
CA ALA A 495 -24.43 -24.26 -21.55
C ALA A 495 -23.67 -25.51 -21.09
N PRO A 496 -24.11 -26.21 -20.02
CA PRO A 496 -23.46 -27.43 -19.55
C PRO A 496 -23.45 -28.57 -20.58
N ASP A 497 -24.35 -28.54 -21.58
CA ASP A 497 -24.66 -29.67 -22.47
C ASP A 497 -24.93 -29.25 -23.93
N SER A 498 -24.11 -28.38 -24.54
CA SER A 498 -24.22 -28.14 -25.98
C SER A 498 -23.54 -29.27 -26.80
N ARG A 499 -24.11 -29.60 -27.97
CA ARG A 499 -23.64 -30.69 -28.84
C ARG A 499 -22.17 -30.52 -29.30
N LEU A 500 -21.69 -29.27 -29.36
CA LEU A 500 -20.29 -28.92 -29.67
C LEU A 500 -19.34 -29.10 -28.47
N ALA A 501 -19.80 -28.94 -27.22
CA ALA A 501 -19.00 -29.23 -26.03
C ALA A 501 -18.69 -30.74 -25.90
N LYS A 502 -19.56 -31.61 -26.42
CA LYS A 502 -19.29 -33.05 -26.57
C LYS A 502 -18.26 -33.35 -27.66
N ILE A 503 -18.27 -32.58 -28.76
CA ILE A 503 -17.31 -32.76 -29.87
C ILE A 503 -15.90 -32.34 -29.42
N ARG A 504 -15.73 -31.23 -28.68
CA ARG A 504 -14.41 -30.83 -28.16
C ARG A 504 -13.84 -31.81 -27.13
N ARG A 505 -14.67 -32.40 -26.26
CA ARG A 505 -14.23 -33.46 -25.34
C ARG A 505 -13.82 -34.76 -26.05
N GLN A 506 -14.35 -35.03 -27.25
CA GLN A 506 -13.96 -36.19 -28.04
C GLN A 506 -12.64 -35.99 -28.79
N THR A 507 -12.29 -34.75 -29.18
CA THR A 507 -11.04 -34.48 -29.89
C THR A 507 -9.81 -34.51 -28.96
N ASP A 508 -9.97 -34.26 -27.66
CA ASP A 508 -8.87 -34.34 -26.66
C ASP A 508 -8.50 -35.78 -26.25
N HIS A 509 -9.20 -36.80 -26.77
CA HIS A 509 -8.92 -38.22 -26.49
C HIS A 509 -8.39 -39.01 -27.69
N CYS A 510 -8.07 -38.35 -28.81
CA CYS A 510 -7.32 -38.98 -29.91
C CYS A 510 -5.84 -38.55 -29.85
N ALA A 511 -5.12 -39.08 -28.85
CA ALA A 511 -3.70 -39.34 -29.03
C ALA A 511 -3.60 -40.72 -29.71
N ILE A 512 -3.24 -40.74 -30.99
CA ILE A 512 -2.87 -41.97 -31.69
C ILE A 512 -1.39 -42.24 -31.38
N LEU A 513 -1.12 -43.50 -31.04
CA LEU A 513 0.17 -44.18 -30.91
C LEU A 513 1.22 -43.80 -31.96
#